data_AF-M3ILD0-F1
#
_entry.id   AF-M3ILD0-F1
#
_cell.length_a   1.000
_cell.length_b   1.000
_cell.length_c   1.000
_cell.angle_alpha   90.00
_cell.angle_beta   90.00
_cell.angle_gamma   90.00
#
_symmetry.space_group_name_H-M   'P 1'
#
loop_
_entity.id
_entity.type
_entity.pdbx_description
1 polymer ?
#
loop_
_entity_poly.entity_id
_entity_poly.type
_entity_poly.pdbx_seq_one_letter_code
_entity_poly.pdbx_strand_id
1 'polypeptide(L)'
;MSGIAGFESGSNYEINYFLKGSSVLTPLLEAYLLKESGKSREAAKKFLAYFRSSSVPVSYSILKTGILVSEDAVDFKTVLDLISVYKIRFSDDSFCKSEFFSNYHLRNYKEAIQVFAENVKRLSEERDVMGALGLAFVYMGKFDEAKSVLEKIPGYEELPTFDEKKKNFQKKLRVFLKWKQNENHFRYRN
;
A
#
# COMPACT_ATOMS: atom_id res chain seq x y z
N MET A 1 -8.58 28.41 -50.19
CA MET A 1 -7.84 29.36 -49.32
C MET A 1 -7.62 28.71 -47.97
N SER A 2 -6.40 28.87 -47.42
CA SER A 2 -5.87 28.36 -46.13
C SER A 2 -5.70 26.83 -46.07
N GLY A 3 -4.53 26.23 -45.95
CA GLY A 3 -3.26 26.71 -45.38
C GLY A 3 -2.98 25.94 -44.10
N ILE A 4 -2.45 24.71 -44.21
CA ILE A 4 -1.76 24.03 -43.10
C ILE A 4 -0.39 23.65 -43.65
N ALA A 5 0.62 24.30 -43.08
CA ALA A 5 2.01 24.21 -43.47
C ALA A 5 2.55 22.79 -43.25
N GLY A 6 3.25 22.29 -44.27
CA GLY A 6 4.05 21.09 -44.18
C GLY A 6 5.26 21.32 -43.27
N PHE A 7 5.50 20.37 -42.38
CA PHE A 7 6.79 20.21 -41.73
C PHE A 7 7.56 19.17 -42.54
N GLU A 8 8.36 19.64 -43.50
CA GLU A 8 9.35 18.82 -44.18
C GLU A 8 10.54 18.62 -43.24
N SER A 9 10.61 17.47 -42.57
CA SER A 9 11.88 16.99 -42.02
C SER A 9 12.54 16.09 -43.05
N GLY A 10 13.47 16.67 -43.82
CA GLY A 10 14.36 15.93 -44.69
C GLY A 10 15.27 15.01 -43.89
N SER A 11 15.03 13.71 -43.96
CA SER A 11 16.05 12.68 -43.93
C SER A 11 15.50 11.44 -44.63
N ASN A 12 16.25 10.92 -45.60
CA ASN A 12 15.88 9.79 -46.46
C ASN A 12 16.02 8.43 -45.72
N TYR A 13 15.48 8.36 -44.51
CA TYR A 13 15.27 7.12 -43.78
C TYR A 13 13.81 7.12 -43.35
N GLU A 14 12.96 6.48 -44.14
CA GLU A 14 11.62 6.11 -43.70
C GLU A 14 11.74 5.21 -42.48
N ILE A 15 11.68 5.80 -41.27
CA ILE A 15 11.58 5.00 -40.05
C ILE A 15 10.12 4.54 -39.96
N ASN A 16 9.90 3.37 -40.54
CA ASN A 16 8.61 2.71 -40.64
C ASN A 16 8.23 2.10 -39.27
N TYR A 17 7.68 2.92 -38.36
CA TYR A 17 7.29 2.49 -37.00
C TYR A 17 5.95 1.75 -36.91
N PHE A 18 5.33 1.33 -38.02
CA PHE A 18 4.07 0.58 -37.99
C PHE A 18 4.24 -0.94 -38.14
N LEU A 19 4.47 -1.57 -36.98
CA LEU A 19 3.74 -2.72 -36.43
C LEU A 19 3.25 -3.81 -37.40
N LYS A 20 4.04 -4.87 -37.55
CA LYS A 20 3.51 -6.24 -37.79
C LYS A 20 4.06 -7.31 -36.84
N GLY A 21 4.70 -6.89 -35.75
CA GLY A 21 5.07 -7.73 -34.62
C GLY A 21 4.93 -6.90 -33.36
N SER A 22 4.26 -7.43 -32.32
CA SER A 22 4.14 -6.78 -31.02
C SER A 22 5.54 -6.49 -30.46
N SER A 23 5.91 -5.21 -30.39
CA SER A 23 7.18 -4.77 -29.79
C SER A 23 7.20 -5.16 -28.31
N VAL A 24 8.40 -5.44 -27.80
CA VAL A 24 8.63 -5.66 -26.36
C VAL A 24 8.25 -4.43 -25.52
N LEU A 25 8.21 -3.25 -26.15
CA LEU A 25 7.80 -2.00 -25.53
C LEU A 25 6.28 -1.77 -25.55
N THR A 26 5.51 -2.59 -26.28
CA THR A 26 4.04 -2.42 -26.37
C THR A 26 3.37 -2.43 -25.00
N PRO A 27 3.66 -3.39 -24.09
CA PRO A 27 3.06 -3.38 -22.77
C PRO A 27 3.44 -2.14 -21.94
N LEU A 28 4.63 -1.59 -22.14
CA LEU A 28 5.08 -0.39 -21.45
C LEU A 28 4.32 0.85 -21.91
N LEU A 29 4.18 1.03 -23.23
CA LEU A 29 3.41 2.13 -23.81
C LEU A 29 1.95 2.07 -23.36
N GLU A 30 1.33 0.89 -23.44
CA GLU A 30 -0.04 0.67 -22.96
C GLU A 30 -0.17 0.98 -21.47
N ALA A 31 0.81 0.60 -20.64
CA ALA A 31 0.78 0.89 -19.21
C ALA A 31 0.73 2.40 -18.92
N TYR A 32 1.55 3.20 -19.60
CA TYR A 32 1.54 4.65 -19.44
C TYR A 32 0.24 5.29 -19.93
N LEU A 33 -0.28 4.88 -21.10
CA LEU A 33 -1.56 5.39 -21.60
C LEU A 33 -2.73 5.06 -20.65
N LEU A 34 -2.75 3.85 -20.10
CA LEU A 34 -3.76 3.43 -19.12
C LEU A 34 -3.65 4.19 -17.81
N LYS A 35 -2.42 4.47 -17.34
CA LYS A 35 -2.17 5.31 -16.17
C LYS A 35 -2.74 6.72 -16.38
N GLU A 36 -2.43 7.36 -17.50
CA GLU A 36 -2.91 8.72 -17.80
C GLU A 36 -4.44 8.78 -17.97
N SER A 37 -5.07 7.69 -18.42
CA SER A 37 -6.53 7.56 -18.47
C SER A 37 -7.19 7.21 -17.13
N GLY A 38 -6.42 7.12 -16.03
CA GLY A 38 -6.92 6.81 -14.69
C GLY A 38 -7.22 5.33 -14.45
N LYS A 39 -6.89 4.44 -15.39
CA LYS A 39 -7.11 2.99 -15.29
C LYS A 39 -5.93 2.30 -14.59
N SER A 40 -5.63 2.70 -13.36
CA SER A 40 -4.43 2.27 -12.62
C SER A 40 -4.28 0.76 -12.50
N ARG A 41 -5.39 0.01 -12.34
CA ARG A 41 -5.34 -1.45 -12.23
C ARG A 41 -4.96 -2.16 -13.53
N GLU A 42 -5.43 -1.65 -14.66
CA GLU A 42 -5.04 -2.19 -15.97
C GLU A 42 -3.59 -1.80 -16.27
N ALA A 43 -3.20 -0.56 -15.95
CA ALA A 43 -1.84 -0.08 -16.08
C ALA A 43 -0.83 -0.94 -15.28
N ALA A 44 -1.14 -1.26 -14.02
CA ALA A 44 -0.34 -2.13 -13.16
C ALA A 44 -0.05 -3.49 -13.81
N LYS A 45 -1.08 -4.13 -14.37
CA LYS A 45 -0.94 -5.42 -15.08
C LYS A 45 -0.05 -5.29 -16.31
N LYS A 46 -0.11 -4.17 -17.02
CA LYS A 46 0.72 -3.92 -18.21
C LYS A 46 2.18 -3.64 -17.84
N PHE A 47 2.45 -2.91 -16.75
CA PHE A 47 3.79 -2.78 -16.18
C PHE A 47 4.36 -4.16 -15.80
N LEU A 48 3.58 -4.99 -15.11
CA LEU A 48 4.01 -6.35 -14.79
C LEU A 48 4.28 -7.20 -16.05
N ALA A 49 3.41 -7.10 -17.05
CA ALA A 49 3.59 -7.79 -18.32
C ALA A 49 4.90 -7.35 -19.00
N TYR A 50 5.22 -6.06 -19.00
CA TYR A 50 6.50 -5.55 -19.51
C TYR A 50 7.70 -6.24 -18.85
N PHE A 51 7.74 -6.31 -17.52
CA PHE A 51 8.86 -6.94 -16.79
C PHE A 51 8.91 -8.47 -16.88
N ARG A 52 7.76 -9.14 -17.11
CA ARG A 52 7.72 -10.60 -17.36
C ARG A 52 8.09 -10.96 -18.80
N SER A 53 7.81 -10.07 -19.75
CA SER A 53 7.95 -10.36 -21.18
C SER A 53 9.38 -10.35 -21.70
N SER A 54 10.38 -9.89 -20.92
CA SER A 54 11.72 -9.73 -21.50
C SER A 54 12.90 -9.57 -20.56
N SER A 55 14.07 -9.79 -21.16
CA SER A 55 15.43 -9.43 -20.77
C SER A 55 15.82 -7.99 -21.16
N VAL A 56 14.90 -7.03 -21.05
CA VAL A 56 15.16 -5.60 -21.34
C VAL A 56 15.91 -4.93 -20.17
N PRO A 57 16.71 -3.87 -20.42
CA PRO A 57 17.27 -3.03 -19.37
C PRO A 57 16.18 -2.56 -18.40
N VAL A 58 16.27 -3.05 -17.18
CA VAL A 58 15.40 -2.64 -16.08
C VAL A 58 15.85 -1.25 -15.66
N SER A 59 15.09 -0.24 -16.07
CA SER A 59 15.24 1.11 -15.53
C SER A 59 14.57 1.17 -14.17
N TYR A 60 15.31 1.68 -13.18
CA TYR A 60 14.79 1.97 -11.84
C TYR A 60 13.50 2.80 -11.93
N SER A 61 13.47 3.82 -12.79
CA SER A 61 12.33 4.73 -12.93
C SER A 61 11.07 4.02 -13.43
N ILE A 62 11.21 3.09 -14.37
CA ILE A 62 10.06 2.32 -14.90
C ILE A 62 9.54 1.39 -13.81
N LEU A 63 10.43 0.69 -13.11
CA LEU A 63 10.03 -0.28 -12.09
C LEU A 63 9.38 0.41 -10.89
N LYS A 64 9.96 1.53 -10.44
CA LYS A 64 9.37 2.41 -9.42
C LYS A 64 7.98 2.89 -9.84
N THR A 65 7.82 3.33 -11.09
CA THR A 65 6.51 3.76 -11.60
C THR A 65 5.50 2.62 -11.56
N GLY A 66 5.88 1.42 -11.99
CA GLY A 66 5.02 0.25 -11.95
C GLY A 66 4.59 -0.12 -10.52
N ILE A 67 5.51 -0.06 -9.55
CA ILE A 67 5.22 -0.31 -8.14
C ILE A 67 4.20 0.70 -7.62
N LEU A 68 4.46 2.00 -7.78
CA LEU A 68 3.57 3.07 -7.30
C LEU A 68 2.16 2.98 -7.91
N VAL A 69 2.07 2.75 -9.22
CA VAL A 69 0.78 2.58 -9.92
C VAL A 69 0.02 1.35 -9.39
N SER A 70 0.74 0.30 -9.02
CA SER A 70 0.15 -0.91 -8.46
C SER A 70 -0.32 -0.69 -7.01
N GLU A 71 0.37 0.14 -6.24
CA GLU A 71 -0.06 0.56 -4.90
C GLU A 71 -1.32 1.43 -4.97
N ASP A 72 -1.35 2.42 -5.87
CA ASP A 72 -2.53 3.27 -6.10
C ASP A 72 -3.74 2.44 -6.57
N ALA A 73 -3.49 1.37 -7.33
CA ALA A 73 -4.52 0.43 -7.77
C ALA A 73 -4.94 -0.58 -6.68
N VAL A 74 -4.28 -0.58 -5.52
CA VAL A 74 -4.49 -1.55 -4.42
C VAL A 74 -4.32 -3.00 -4.93
N ASP A 75 -3.43 -3.20 -5.90
CA ASP A 75 -3.09 -4.52 -6.47
C ASP A 75 -1.81 -5.05 -5.81
N PHE A 76 -1.93 -5.40 -4.53
CA PHE A 76 -0.80 -5.82 -3.69
C PHE A 76 -0.02 -7.01 -4.23
N LYS A 77 -0.69 -7.91 -4.99
CA LYS A 77 -0.02 -9.03 -5.63
C LYS A 77 0.95 -8.54 -6.70
N THR A 78 0.51 -7.59 -7.53
CA THR A 78 1.36 -6.98 -8.55
C THR A 78 2.50 -6.18 -7.92
N VAL A 79 2.25 -5.49 -6.80
CA VAL A 79 3.30 -4.80 -6.02
C VAL A 79 4.40 -5.77 -5.61
N LEU A 80 4.05 -6.90 -4.98
CA LEU A 80 5.03 -7.91 -4.56
C LEU A 80 5.81 -8.51 -5.73
N ASP A 81 5.13 -8.81 -6.85
CA ASP A 81 5.79 -9.33 -8.04
C ASP A 81 6.82 -8.31 -8.58
N LEU A 82 6.48 -7.02 -8.66
CA LEU A 82 7.39 -5.99 -9.13
C LEU A 82 8.53 -5.71 -8.14
N ILE A 83 8.28 -5.75 -6.84
CA ILE A 83 9.32 -5.62 -5.80
C ILE A 83 10.28 -6.81 -5.87
N SER A 84 9.82 -8.02 -6.17
CA SER A 84 10.70 -9.17 -6.34
C SER A 84 11.68 -8.96 -7.51
N VAL A 85 11.20 -8.41 -8.63
CA VAL A 85 12.05 -8.02 -9.76
C VAL A 85 13.04 -6.92 -9.34
N TYR A 86 12.60 -5.96 -8.52
CA TYR A 86 13.46 -4.89 -8.01
C TYR A 86 14.62 -5.43 -7.18
N LYS A 87 14.33 -6.27 -6.18
CA LYS A 87 15.33 -6.86 -5.29
C LYS A 87 16.38 -7.65 -6.04
N ILE A 88 15.97 -8.47 -7.01
CA ILE A 88 16.89 -9.27 -7.83
C ILE A 88 17.86 -8.40 -8.63
N ARG A 89 17.42 -7.21 -9.08
CA ARG A 89 18.20 -6.36 -9.98
C ARG A 89 19.06 -5.33 -9.26
N PHE A 90 18.57 -4.76 -8.16
CA PHE A 90 19.23 -3.65 -7.47
C PHE A 90 19.82 -4.06 -6.11
N SER A 91 19.49 -5.26 -5.59
CA SER A 91 19.97 -5.77 -4.31
C SER A 91 19.76 -4.77 -3.16
N ASP A 92 18.62 -4.10 -3.15
CA ASP A 92 18.24 -3.07 -2.18
C ASP A 92 16.77 -3.25 -1.75
N ASP A 93 16.47 -2.77 -0.56
CA ASP A 93 15.19 -2.86 0.13
C ASP A 93 14.46 -1.50 0.19
N SER A 94 14.71 -0.61 -0.79
CA SER A 94 14.03 0.70 -0.89
C SER A 94 12.50 0.61 -0.71
N PHE A 95 11.88 -0.45 -1.21
CA PHE A 95 10.43 -0.67 -1.15
C PHE A 95 9.98 -1.58 0.01
N CYS A 96 10.78 -1.76 1.05
CA CYS A 96 10.43 -2.62 2.21
C CYS A 96 9.10 -2.22 2.88
N LYS A 97 8.75 -0.93 2.96
CA LYS A 97 7.46 -0.48 3.51
C LYS A 97 6.28 -0.95 2.64
N SER A 98 6.39 -0.77 1.33
CA SER A 98 5.41 -1.24 0.33
C SER A 98 5.25 -2.75 0.36
N GLU A 99 6.35 -3.48 0.45
CA GLU A 99 6.38 -4.94 0.54
C GLU A 99 5.74 -5.45 1.84
N PHE A 100 6.05 -4.80 2.96
CA PHE A 100 5.45 -5.10 4.26
C PHE A 100 3.93 -4.96 4.21
N PHE A 101 3.42 -3.81 3.77
CA PHE A 101 1.98 -3.56 3.71
C PHE A 101 1.29 -4.45 2.68
N SER A 102 1.93 -4.73 1.56
CA SER A 102 1.37 -5.64 0.55
C SER A 102 1.22 -7.06 1.10
N ASN A 103 2.23 -7.59 1.81
CA ASN A 103 2.11 -8.87 2.49
C ASN A 103 1.04 -8.84 3.59
N TYR A 104 0.98 -7.78 4.40
CA TYR A 104 -0.03 -7.60 5.44
C TYR A 104 -1.45 -7.63 4.87
N HIS A 105 -1.74 -6.86 3.81
CA HIS A 105 -3.07 -6.81 3.20
C HIS A 105 -3.46 -8.10 2.49
N LEU A 106 -2.49 -8.86 1.97
CA LEU A 106 -2.70 -10.20 1.43
C LEU A 106 -2.81 -11.28 2.52
N ARG A 107 -2.71 -10.91 3.81
CA ARG A 107 -2.72 -11.82 4.97
C ARG A 107 -1.54 -12.78 5.02
N ASN A 108 -0.47 -12.46 4.30
CA ASN A 108 0.84 -13.13 4.37
C ASN A 108 1.60 -12.60 5.59
N TYR A 109 1.07 -12.85 6.79
CA TYR A 109 1.57 -12.22 8.02
C TYR A 109 3.00 -12.67 8.37
N LYS A 110 3.37 -13.92 8.04
CA LYS A 110 4.72 -14.43 8.28
C LYS A 110 5.75 -13.66 7.44
N GLU A 111 5.43 -13.47 6.18
CA GLU A 111 6.26 -12.74 5.21
C GLU A 111 6.34 -11.27 5.57
N ALA A 112 5.22 -10.65 5.99
CA ALA A 112 5.24 -9.27 6.50
C ALA A 112 6.17 -9.11 7.72
N ILE A 113 6.09 -10.02 8.69
CA ILE A 113 6.98 -10.02 9.86
C ILE A 113 8.45 -10.24 9.45
N GLN A 114 8.71 -11.10 8.46
CA GLN A 114 10.06 -11.32 7.94
C GLN A 114 10.62 -10.05 7.29
N VAL A 115 9.86 -9.39 6.41
CA VAL A 115 10.26 -8.12 5.79
C VAL A 115 10.56 -7.06 6.86
N PHE A 116 9.75 -7.02 7.92
CA PHE A 116 10.02 -6.15 9.06
C PHE A 116 11.35 -6.49 9.74
N ALA A 117 11.59 -7.78 10.04
CA ALA A 117 12.81 -8.24 10.70
C ALA A 117 14.08 -7.96 9.89
N GLU A 118 14.01 -8.05 8.57
CA GLU A 118 15.13 -7.72 7.66
C GLU A 118 15.39 -6.20 7.58
N ASN A 119 14.36 -5.37 7.83
CA ASN A 119 14.39 -3.92 7.65
C ASN A 119 14.11 -3.10 8.93
N VAL A 120 14.36 -3.67 10.11
CA VAL A 120 13.97 -3.08 11.41
C VAL A 120 14.38 -1.63 11.55
N LYS A 121 15.63 -1.29 11.21
CA LYS A 121 16.16 0.08 11.36
C LYS A 121 15.32 1.14 10.63
N ARG A 122 14.75 0.78 9.47
CA ARG A 122 13.94 1.69 8.64
C ARG A 122 12.46 1.67 9.05
N LEU A 123 11.97 0.50 9.46
CA LEU A 123 10.55 0.27 9.68
C LEU A 123 10.10 0.51 11.12
N SER A 124 11.00 0.47 12.11
CA SER A 124 10.64 0.69 13.52
C SER A 124 10.29 2.14 13.86
N GLU A 125 10.72 3.10 13.03
CA GLU A 125 10.41 4.53 13.20
C GLU A 125 9.00 4.88 12.67
N GLU A 126 8.42 4.00 11.85
CA GLU A 126 7.15 4.19 11.17
C GLU A 126 5.99 3.68 12.06
N ARG A 127 5.22 4.62 12.63
CA ARG A 127 4.12 4.30 13.56
C ARG A 127 3.05 3.39 12.95
N ASP A 128 2.70 3.64 11.68
CA ASP A 128 1.74 2.84 10.92
C ASP A 128 2.23 1.40 10.73
N VAL A 129 3.52 1.22 10.41
CA VAL A 129 4.16 -0.10 10.28
C VAL A 129 4.15 -0.84 11.62
N MET A 130 4.53 -0.18 12.72
CA MET A 130 4.51 -0.78 14.06
C MET A 130 3.10 -1.21 14.49
N GLY A 131 2.08 -0.40 14.19
CA GLY A 131 0.68 -0.74 14.44
C GLY A 131 0.22 -1.97 13.64
N ALA A 132 0.54 -2.00 12.35
CA ALA A 132 0.23 -3.13 11.47
C ALA A 132 1.00 -4.41 11.86
N LEU A 133 2.25 -4.29 12.31
CA LEU A 133 3.05 -5.40 12.82
C LEU A 133 2.43 -6.00 14.09
N GLY A 134 2.02 -5.15 15.03
CA GLY A 134 1.30 -5.59 16.23
C GLY A 134 0.02 -6.36 15.87
N LEU A 135 -0.76 -5.85 14.91
CA LEU A 135 -1.95 -6.54 14.41
C LEU A 135 -1.62 -7.86 13.69
N ALA A 136 -0.53 -7.92 12.92
CA ALA A 136 -0.07 -9.15 12.28
C ALA A 136 0.24 -10.23 13.33
N PHE A 137 0.92 -9.87 14.42
CA PHE A 137 1.14 -10.78 15.55
C PHE A 137 -0.17 -11.24 16.21
N VAL A 138 -1.14 -10.34 16.42
CA VAL A 138 -2.47 -10.70 16.92
C VAL A 138 -3.17 -11.72 16.01
N TYR A 139 -3.17 -11.50 14.69
CA TYR A 139 -3.78 -12.42 13.74
C TYR A 139 -3.09 -13.78 13.70
N MET A 140 -1.82 -13.85 14.09
CA MET A 140 -1.08 -15.10 14.25
C MET A 140 -1.22 -15.75 15.62
N GLY A 141 -1.99 -15.17 16.55
CA GLY A 141 -2.14 -15.67 17.93
C GLY A 141 -0.93 -15.41 18.84
N LYS A 142 -0.01 -14.53 18.42
CA LYS A 142 1.23 -14.17 19.11
C LYS A 142 1.03 -12.93 19.98
N PHE A 143 0.28 -13.09 21.07
CA PHE A 143 -0.20 -11.94 21.86
C PHE A 143 0.90 -11.24 22.66
N ASP A 144 1.90 -11.98 23.15
CA ASP A 144 3.01 -11.39 23.92
C ASP A 144 3.90 -10.52 23.03
N GLU A 145 4.21 -10.99 21.82
CA GLU A 145 4.95 -10.22 20.83
C GLU A 145 4.16 -9.01 20.35
N ALA A 146 2.85 -9.18 20.10
CA ALA A 146 1.98 -8.07 19.75
C ALA A 146 1.99 -6.97 20.82
N LYS A 147 1.87 -7.35 22.10
CA LYS A 147 1.92 -6.41 23.22
C LYS A 147 3.25 -5.67 23.26
N SER A 148 4.37 -6.40 23.16
CA SER A 148 5.72 -5.83 23.14
C SER A 148 5.93 -4.81 22.01
N VAL A 149 5.35 -5.08 20.82
CA VAL A 149 5.43 -4.16 19.68
C VAL A 149 4.56 -2.91 19.90
N LEU A 150 3.31 -3.10 20.33
CA LEU A 150 2.36 -2.01 20.50
C LEU A 150 2.76 -1.05 21.64
N GLU A 151 3.39 -1.56 22.71
CA GLU A 151 3.93 -0.76 23.82
C GLU A 151 5.04 0.20 23.38
N LYS A 152 5.76 -0.12 22.31
CA LYS A 152 6.83 0.72 21.77
C LYS A 152 6.31 1.87 20.90
N ILE A 153 5.02 1.90 20.58
CA ILE A 153 4.43 2.97 19.76
C ILE A 153 4.30 4.24 20.63
N PRO A 154 4.87 5.39 20.22
CA PRO A 154 4.70 6.65 20.94
C PRO A 154 3.22 6.98 21.19
N GLY A 155 2.89 7.35 22.43
CA GLY A 155 1.52 7.60 22.87
C GLY A 155 0.76 6.37 23.39
N TYR A 156 1.40 5.19 23.50
CA TYR A 156 0.79 4.02 24.14
C TYR A 156 0.44 4.28 25.61
N GLU A 157 1.29 5.00 26.34
CA GLU A 157 1.07 5.36 27.75
C GLU A 157 -0.17 6.24 27.97
N GLU A 158 -0.60 6.98 26.94
CA GLU A 158 -1.80 7.81 26.99
C GLU A 158 -3.09 7.01 26.76
N LEU A 159 -2.99 5.74 26.35
CA LEU A 159 -4.16 4.89 26.16
C LEU A 159 -4.65 4.40 27.51
N PRO A 160 -5.88 4.76 27.93
CA PRO A 160 -6.42 4.28 29.20
C PRO A 160 -6.52 2.77 29.16
N THR A 161 -6.04 2.14 30.23
CA THR A 161 -6.07 0.69 30.41
C THR A 161 -7.51 0.16 30.35
N PHE A 162 -7.65 -1.15 30.13
CA PHE A 162 -8.97 -1.79 30.12
C PHE A 162 -9.77 -1.47 31.39
N ASP A 163 -9.12 -1.52 32.55
CA ASP A 163 -9.75 -1.22 33.84
C ASP A 163 -10.17 0.25 33.97
N GLU A 164 -9.36 1.19 33.48
CA GLU A 164 -9.70 2.61 33.45
C GLU A 164 -10.88 2.90 32.51
N LYS A 165 -10.88 2.31 31.32
CA LYS A 165 -12.03 2.40 30.40
C LYS A 165 -13.28 1.79 31.02
N LYS A 166 -13.19 0.62 31.65
CA LYS A 166 -14.30 -0.05 32.35
C LYS A 166 -14.86 0.84 33.46
N LYS A 167 -14.00 1.45 34.28
CA LYS A 167 -14.39 2.37 35.36
C LYS A 167 -15.03 3.65 34.83
N ASN A 168 -14.51 4.22 33.75
CA ASN A 168 -15.11 5.37 33.07
C ASN A 168 -16.49 5.04 32.48
N PHE A 169 -16.63 3.87 31.86
CA PHE A 169 -17.90 3.41 31.31
C PHE A 169 -18.94 3.18 32.41
N GLN A 170 -18.55 2.56 33.53
CA GLN A 170 -19.40 2.40 34.70
C GLN A 170 -19.83 3.74 35.31
N LYS A 171 -18.92 4.74 35.38
CA LYS A 171 -19.27 6.10 35.81
C LYS A 171 -20.33 6.72 34.89
N LYS A 172 -20.14 6.66 33.58
CA LYS A 172 -21.09 7.18 32.58
C LYS A 172 -22.45 6.49 32.68
N LEU A 173 -22.47 5.16 32.81
CA LEU A 173 -23.70 4.39 33.01
C LEU A 173 -24.45 4.81 34.27
N ARG A 174 -23.74 5.05 35.38
CA ARG A 174 -24.35 5.50 36.64
C ARG A 174 -25.00 6.88 36.49
N VAL A 175 -24.35 7.80 35.80
CA VAL A 175 -24.92 9.13 35.50
C VAL A 175 -26.16 9.00 34.61
N PHE A 176 -26.10 8.20 33.55
CA PHE A 176 -27.23 7.94 32.67
C PHE A 176 -28.42 7.32 33.40
N LEU A 177 -28.19 6.32 34.24
CA LEU A 177 -29.23 5.68 35.06
C LEU A 177 -29.89 6.68 36.02
N LYS A 178 -29.09 7.56 36.65
CA LYS A 178 -29.59 8.60 37.56
C LYS A 178 -30.42 9.65 36.82
N TRP A 179 -30.00 10.06 35.63
CA TRP A 179 -30.77 10.94 34.75
C TRP A 179 -32.11 10.31 34.36
N LYS A 180 -32.10 9.04 33.93
CA LYS A 180 -33.32 8.30 33.53
C LYS A 180 -34.31 8.11 34.69
N GLN A 181 -33.83 7.88 35.92
CA GLN A 181 -34.69 7.83 37.12
C GLN A 181 -35.34 9.18 37.42
N ASN A 182 -34.58 10.27 37.31
CA ASN A 182 -35.13 11.61 37.51
C ASN A 182 -36.16 11.96 36.43
N GLU A 183 -35.90 11.64 35.17
CA GLU A 183 -36.81 11.86 34.05
C GLU A 183 -38.15 11.12 34.22
N ASN A 184 -38.11 9.87 34.68
CA ASN A 184 -39.30 9.12 35.05
C ASN A 184 -40.04 9.80 36.23
N HIS A 185 -39.32 10.28 37.25
CA HIS A 185 -39.92 11.01 38.37
C HIS A 185 -40.64 12.29 37.95
N PHE A 186 -40.19 12.97 36.89
CA PHE A 186 -40.86 14.14 36.32
C PHE A 186 -42.09 13.79 35.46
N ARG A 187 -42.16 12.59 34.87
CA ARG A 187 -43.32 12.14 34.09
C ARG A 187 -44.52 11.68 34.93
N TYR A 188 -44.33 11.30 36.19
CA TYR A 188 -45.41 10.87 37.09
C TYR A 188 -45.91 11.98 38.05
N ARG A 189 -45.53 13.25 37.80
CA ARG A 189 -45.91 14.41 38.63
C ARG A 189 -46.79 15.45 37.91
N ASN A 190 -47.21 15.18 36.68
CA ASN A 190 -48.24 15.92 35.94
C ASN A 190 -49.50 15.06 35.82
#